data_AF-A0A2V9ZJG9-F1
#
_entry.id   AF-A0A2V9ZJG9-F1
#
_cell.length_a   1.000
_cell.length_b   1.000
_cell.length_c   1.000
_cell.angle_alpha   90.00
_cell.angle_beta   90.00
_cell.angle_gamma   90.00
#
_symmetry.space_group_name_H-M   'P 1'
#
loop_
_entity.id
_entity.type
_entity.pdbx_description
1 polymer ?
#
loop_
_entity_poly.entity_id
_entity_poly.type
_entity_poly.pdbx_seq_one_letter_code
_entity_poly.pdbx_strand_id
1 'polypeptide(L)'
;PLSAKAFDLSVTAHSNVKGPAKGTVKLELPQGWKAPEQQFSTTKDGEDQTLSFHVIPDRIDEKPYTISAVATYNGQEYKEGYHTVGYPGLRPYNLYRPSAYRTTGVDVKVAPGLNVGYIVGAGDDVPQSLATLGINVHFLTAGDLASGNLSKYDAIVLGVRAYAAREDLKTYNGRILDYVKSGGTVIVQYNTQEYDQNYGPYPYKMGSMPEEVTDEHSKVEILAPANPIFTWPNKINAKDFENWVEERGSKFLASWDAAYEPLLETHDPGQEPQKGGLLYAKYGKGIYIYNAYAFYRQMPEGVPGAYRLFANMISLAKNPQLARSRSVTPPVTPKTVP
;
A
#
# COMPACT_ATOMS: atom_id res chain seq x y z
N PRO A 1 -11.10 -5.04 6.11
CA PRO A 1 -11.31 -6.51 5.98
C PRO A 1 -12.76 -6.91 6.27
N LEU A 2 -13.32 -7.92 5.60
CA LEU A 2 -14.69 -8.41 5.90
C LEU A 2 -14.84 -8.97 7.32
N SER A 3 -13.74 -9.39 7.95
CA SER A 3 -13.70 -9.90 9.32
C SER A 3 -13.67 -8.81 10.39
N ALA A 4 -13.59 -7.52 10.02
CA ALA A 4 -13.53 -6.42 10.96
C ALA A 4 -14.83 -6.32 11.76
N LYS A 5 -14.73 -6.28 13.09
CA LYS A 5 -15.87 -6.16 14.01
C LYS A 5 -16.19 -4.71 14.39
N ALA A 6 -15.19 -3.86 14.29
CA ALA A 6 -15.28 -2.43 14.50
C ALA A 6 -14.06 -1.74 13.89
N PHE A 7 -14.15 -0.43 13.71
CA PHE A 7 -13.02 0.43 13.34
C PHE A 7 -13.25 1.84 13.88
N ASP A 8 -12.16 2.58 14.09
CA ASP A 8 -12.23 3.96 14.56
C ASP A 8 -12.24 4.94 13.38
N LEU A 9 -13.06 5.97 13.50
CA LEU A 9 -13.15 7.08 12.55
C LEU A 9 -12.98 8.40 13.28
N SER A 10 -12.05 9.23 12.84
CA SER A 10 -11.86 10.58 13.38
C SER A 10 -12.60 11.60 12.52
N VAL A 11 -13.34 12.50 13.16
CA VAL A 11 -14.01 13.63 12.52
C VAL A 11 -13.53 14.92 13.18
N THR A 12 -13.07 15.88 12.38
CA THR A 12 -12.71 17.21 12.88
C THR A 12 -13.89 18.16 12.70
N ALA A 13 -14.40 18.70 13.81
CA ALA A 13 -15.35 19.80 13.83
C ALA A 13 -14.58 21.13 13.81
N HIS A 14 -14.68 21.86 12.70
CA HIS A 14 -14.07 23.19 12.54
C HIS A 14 -15.11 24.28 12.82
N SER A 15 -14.86 25.13 13.82
CA SER A 15 -15.80 26.17 14.24
C SER A 15 -15.54 27.51 13.57
N ASN A 16 -16.44 27.95 12.69
CA ASN A 16 -16.48 29.33 12.17
C ASN A 16 -17.39 30.27 12.99
N VAL A 17 -17.79 29.83 14.18
CA VAL A 17 -18.68 30.60 15.04
C VAL A 17 -17.84 31.63 15.82
N LYS A 18 -18.28 32.88 15.81
CA LYS A 18 -17.68 33.93 16.65
C LYS A 18 -17.99 33.64 18.12
N GLY A 19 -16.98 33.23 18.89
CA GLY A 19 -17.10 32.90 20.31
C GLY A 19 -17.34 31.41 20.54
N PRO A 20 -17.83 31.00 21.73
CA PRO A 20 -18.00 29.60 22.06
C PRO A 20 -19.15 28.97 21.28
N ALA A 21 -18.95 27.73 20.80
CA ALA A 21 -19.99 26.93 20.16
C ALA A 21 -20.04 25.54 20.81
N LYS A 22 -21.25 25.05 21.04
CA LYS A 22 -21.50 23.69 21.54
C LYS A 22 -22.52 23.01 20.66
N GLY A 23 -22.26 21.77 20.29
CA GLY A 23 -23.13 21.01 19.43
C GLY A 23 -22.79 19.53 19.46
N THR A 24 -23.38 18.80 18.52
CA THR A 24 -23.15 17.36 18.38
C THR A 24 -22.65 17.03 16.98
N VAL A 25 -22.01 15.89 16.84
CA VAL A 25 -21.67 15.28 15.56
C VAL A 25 -22.19 13.85 15.58
N LYS A 26 -23.01 13.52 14.58
CA LYS A 26 -23.48 12.15 14.32
C LYS A 26 -22.90 11.64 13.00
N LEU A 27 -22.80 10.32 12.87
CA LEU A 27 -22.46 9.68 11.61
C LEU A 27 -23.73 9.16 10.94
N GLU A 28 -23.95 9.54 9.68
CA GLU A 28 -24.85 8.83 8.78
C GLU A 28 -24.11 7.58 8.26
N LEU A 29 -24.58 6.42 8.70
CA LEU A 29 -23.90 5.15 8.50
C LEU A 29 -24.68 4.24 7.54
N PRO A 30 -24.00 3.29 6.86
CA PRO A 30 -24.65 2.21 6.14
C PRO A 30 -25.67 1.45 7.01
N GLN A 31 -26.66 0.83 6.37
CA GLN A 31 -27.70 0.08 7.07
C GLN A 31 -27.10 -0.98 8.02
N GLY A 32 -27.57 -0.98 9.26
CA GLY A 32 -27.14 -1.91 10.32
C GLY A 32 -25.89 -1.47 11.09
N TRP A 33 -25.13 -0.50 10.59
CA TRP A 33 -23.92 -0.01 11.26
C TRP A 33 -24.30 1.02 12.35
N LYS A 34 -23.50 1.09 13.41
CA LYS A 34 -23.77 1.96 14.56
C LYS A 34 -22.51 2.66 15.05
N ALA A 35 -22.65 3.90 15.48
CA ALA A 35 -21.67 4.64 16.25
C ALA A 35 -22.41 5.67 17.14
N PRO A 36 -22.00 5.87 18.40
CA PRO A 36 -22.62 6.87 19.26
C PRO A 36 -22.34 8.28 18.76
N GLU A 37 -23.31 9.18 18.93
CA GLU A 37 -23.11 10.61 18.71
C GLU A 37 -22.03 11.17 19.66
N GLN A 38 -21.25 12.13 19.17
CA GLN A 38 -20.21 12.82 19.94
C GLN A 38 -20.58 14.29 20.15
N GLN A 39 -20.15 14.87 21.27
CA GLN A 39 -20.32 16.30 21.53
C GLN A 39 -19.05 17.08 21.20
N PHE A 40 -19.21 18.27 20.64
CA PHE A 40 -18.12 19.23 20.49
C PHE A 40 -18.40 20.51 21.27
N SER A 41 -17.32 21.16 21.69
CA SER A 41 -17.32 22.44 22.38
C SER A 41 -16.06 23.21 21.98
N THR A 42 -16.23 24.25 21.18
CA THR A 42 -15.17 25.21 20.85
C THR A 42 -15.34 26.49 21.66
N THR A 43 -14.26 27.23 21.84
CA THR A 43 -14.21 28.48 22.60
C THR A 43 -14.15 29.72 21.72
N LYS A 44 -13.67 29.58 20.47
CA LYS A 44 -13.48 30.69 19.54
C LYS A 44 -13.61 30.26 18.07
N ASP A 45 -13.63 31.28 17.22
CA ASP A 45 -13.58 31.16 15.77
C ASP A 45 -12.24 30.55 15.30
N GLY A 46 -12.29 29.68 14.30
CA GLY A 46 -11.18 28.92 13.74
C GLY A 46 -10.67 27.77 14.61
N GLU A 47 -11.36 27.42 15.71
CA GLU A 47 -10.96 26.31 16.57
C GLU A 47 -11.43 24.97 16.01
N ASP A 48 -10.51 23.99 16.01
CA ASP A 48 -10.76 22.61 15.65
C ASP A 48 -10.91 21.74 16.90
N GLN A 49 -11.91 20.86 16.88
CA GLN A 49 -11.98 19.74 17.80
C GLN A 49 -12.07 18.43 17.03
N THR A 50 -11.12 17.53 17.25
CA THR A 50 -11.18 16.15 16.72
C THR A 50 -12.01 15.26 17.64
N LEU A 51 -12.97 14.56 17.07
CA LEU A 51 -13.86 13.61 17.73
C LEU A 51 -13.57 12.21 17.17
N SER A 52 -13.50 11.22 18.05
CA SER A 52 -13.29 9.82 17.65
C SER A 52 -14.59 9.03 17.77
N PHE A 53 -14.96 8.34 16.71
CA PHE A 53 -16.12 7.46 16.63
C PHE A 53 -15.65 6.02 16.54
N HIS A 54 -16.23 5.16 17.39
CA HIS A 54 -16.07 3.72 17.28
C HIS A 54 -17.24 3.16 16.46
N VAL A 55 -16.98 2.81 15.20
CA VAL A 55 -18.02 2.32 14.27
C VAL A 55 -18.09 0.80 14.36
N ILE A 56 -19.30 0.29 14.63
CA ILE A 56 -19.60 -1.14 14.76
C ILE A 56 -20.51 -1.53 13.58
N PRO A 57 -19.97 -2.16 12.53
CA PRO A 57 -20.76 -2.74 11.44
C PRO A 57 -21.46 -4.03 11.88
N ASP A 58 -22.69 -4.24 11.43
CA ASP A 58 -23.39 -5.54 11.59
C ASP A 58 -22.83 -6.57 10.60
N ARG A 59 -22.87 -6.24 9.31
CA ARG A 59 -22.28 -7.01 8.22
C ARG A 59 -21.50 -6.11 7.27
N ILE A 60 -20.35 -6.59 6.85
CA ILE A 60 -19.51 -6.00 5.80
C ILE A 60 -19.53 -6.94 4.60
N ASP A 61 -19.92 -6.42 3.45
CA ASP A 61 -19.87 -7.09 2.16
C ASP A 61 -18.72 -6.51 1.33
N GLU A 62 -18.28 -7.23 0.30
CA GLU A 62 -17.22 -6.78 -0.60
C GLU A 62 -17.74 -5.71 -1.57
N LYS A 63 -17.89 -4.48 -1.08
CA LYS A 63 -18.36 -3.31 -1.84
C LYS A 63 -17.89 -1.99 -1.21
N PRO A 64 -17.96 -0.88 -1.96
CA PRO A 64 -17.76 0.47 -1.40
C PRO A 64 -18.88 0.87 -0.44
N TYR A 65 -18.53 1.71 0.53
CA TYR A 65 -19.37 2.34 1.53
C TYR A 65 -19.00 3.81 1.67
N THR A 66 -20.01 4.63 1.97
CA THR A 66 -19.83 6.05 2.32
C THR A 66 -20.40 6.28 3.72
N ILE A 67 -19.64 6.99 4.55
CA ILE A 67 -20.05 7.46 5.88
C ILE A 67 -20.01 8.97 5.84
N SER A 68 -21.09 9.64 6.23
CA SER A 68 -21.12 11.11 6.29
C SER A 68 -21.14 11.58 7.73
N ALA A 69 -20.30 12.55 8.08
CA ALA A 69 -20.39 13.22 9.37
C ALA A 69 -21.31 14.44 9.29
N VAL A 70 -22.22 14.55 10.24
CA VAL A 70 -23.20 15.64 10.32
C VAL A 70 -23.05 16.33 11.67
N ALA A 71 -22.59 17.57 11.65
CA ALA A 71 -22.55 18.41 12.84
C ALA A 71 -23.89 19.13 13.00
N THR A 72 -24.40 19.22 14.23
CA THR A 72 -25.60 19.98 14.58
C THR A 72 -25.25 21.09 15.54
N TYR A 73 -25.58 22.33 15.17
CA TYR A 73 -25.38 23.53 15.99
C TYR A 73 -26.59 24.45 15.84
N ASN A 74 -27.15 24.93 16.95
CA ASN A 74 -28.36 25.78 16.99
C ASN A 74 -29.53 25.27 16.13
N GLY A 75 -29.73 23.95 16.10
CA GLY A 75 -30.80 23.31 15.33
C GLY A 75 -30.53 23.20 13.82
N GLN A 76 -29.37 23.66 13.33
CA GLN A 76 -28.95 23.53 11.94
C GLN A 76 -27.97 22.37 11.77
N GLU A 77 -28.14 21.60 10.69
CA GLU A 77 -27.20 20.56 10.28
C GLU A 77 -26.15 21.09 9.29
N TYR A 78 -24.91 20.65 9.47
CA TYR A 78 -23.76 20.92 8.61
C TYR A 78 -23.16 19.60 8.17
N LYS A 79 -23.15 19.35 6.85
CA LYS A 79 -22.68 18.10 6.22
C LYS A 79 -21.42 18.31 5.39
N GLU A 80 -20.79 19.47 5.51
CA GLU A 80 -19.63 19.88 4.75
C GLU A 80 -18.53 20.34 5.71
N GLY A 81 -17.29 20.07 5.32
CA GLY A 81 -16.10 20.71 5.87
C GLY A 81 -15.45 21.56 4.79
N TYR A 82 -14.31 22.18 5.11
CA TYR A 82 -13.52 22.88 4.12
C TYR A 82 -12.04 22.83 4.45
N HIS A 83 -11.21 23.01 3.42
CA HIS A 83 -9.80 23.32 3.59
C HIS A 83 -9.53 24.72 3.05
N THR A 84 -8.82 25.52 3.84
CA THR A 84 -8.36 26.84 3.41
C THR A 84 -7.23 26.67 2.41
N VAL A 85 -7.45 27.12 1.17
CA VAL A 85 -6.46 27.10 0.09
C VAL A 85 -6.05 28.52 -0.28
N GLY A 86 -4.78 28.72 -0.61
CA GLY A 86 -4.27 30.03 -1.00
C GLY A 86 -2.76 30.04 -1.15
N TYR A 87 -2.25 31.12 -1.72
CA TYR A 87 -0.82 31.39 -1.84
C TYR A 87 -0.42 32.54 -0.92
N PRO A 88 0.83 32.56 -0.41
CA PRO A 88 1.34 33.71 0.32
C PRO A 88 1.15 35.01 -0.46
N GLY A 89 0.59 36.04 0.20
CA GLY A 89 0.31 37.34 -0.42
C GLY A 89 -1.04 37.46 -1.14
N LEU A 90 -1.81 36.37 -1.27
CA LEU A 90 -3.17 36.39 -1.81
C LEU A 90 -4.20 36.10 -0.70
N ARG A 91 -5.44 36.57 -0.90
CA ARG A 91 -6.55 36.23 -0.01
C ARG A 91 -6.84 34.73 -0.13
N PRO A 92 -6.86 33.97 0.98
CA PRO A 92 -7.21 32.56 0.94
C PRO A 92 -8.72 32.36 0.70
N TYR A 93 -9.07 31.18 0.19
CA TYR A 93 -10.44 30.76 -0.08
C TYR A 93 -10.71 29.41 0.60
N ASN A 94 -11.94 29.22 1.08
CA ASN A 94 -12.37 27.94 1.63
C ASN A 94 -12.85 27.04 0.50
N LEU A 95 -12.16 25.90 0.30
CA LEU A 95 -12.61 24.86 -0.60
C LEU A 95 -13.51 23.89 0.19
N TYR A 96 -14.82 24.10 0.10
CA TYR A 96 -15.82 23.27 0.75
C TYR A 96 -15.94 21.90 0.08
N ARG A 97 -16.13 20.87 0.89
CA ARG A 97 -16.34 19.49 0.44
C ARG A 97 -17.36 18.79 1.36
N PRO A 98 -18.15 17.84 0.83
CA PRO A 98 -18.93 16.95 1.67
C PRO A 98 -18.05 16.30 2.74
N SER A 99 -18.54 16.27 3.98
CA SER A 99 -17.88 15.60 5.10
C SER A 99 -18.14 14.09 5.01
N ALA A 100 -17.54 13.47 3.99
CA ALA A 100 -17.76 12.08 3.63
C ALA A 100 -16.46 11.29 3.70
N TYR A 101 -16.52 10.13 4.36
CA TYR A 101 -15.48 9.13 4.42
C TYR A 101 -15.87 7.94 3.54
N ARG A 102 -15.00 7.56 2.62
CA ARG A 102 -15.17 6.40 1.74
C ARG A 102 -14.36 5.24 2.28
N THR A 103 -14.95 4.05 2.27
CA THR A 103 -14.27 2.81 2.67
C THR A 103 -14.82 1.64 1.86
N THR A 104 -14.09 0.54 1.80
CA THR A 104 -14.47 -0.62 0.99
C THR A 104 -14.32 -1.89 1.83
N GLY A 105 -15.35 -2.73 1.83
CA GLY A 105 -15.21 -4.08 2.36
C GLY A 105 -14.34 -4.91 1.42
N VAL A 106 -13.31 -5.58 1.95
CA VAL A 106 -12.38 -6.39 1.15
C VAL A 106 -12.23 -7.77 1.79
N ASP A 107 -12.45 -8.84 1.01
CA ASP A 107 -12.08 -10.20 1.43
C ASP A 107 -10.58 -10.41 1.18
N VAL A 108 -9.80 -9.98 2.16
CA VAL A 108 -8.34 -10.07 2.15
C VAL A 108 -7.86 -10.90 3.32
N LYS A 109 -6.97 -11.84 3.01
CA LYS A 109 -6.22 -12.66 3.95
C LYS A 109 -4.78 -12.20 3.97
N VAL A 110 -4.16 -12.30 5.13
CA VAL A 110 -2.73 -12.05 5.34
C VAL A 110 -2.15 -13.24 6.10
N ALA A 111 -0.86 -13.52 5.91
CA ALA A 111 -0.21 -14.51 6.76
C ALA A 111 -0.27 -14.08 8.24
N PRO A 112 -0.48 -15.00 9.18
CA PRO A 112 -0.59 -14.66 10.59
C PRO A 112 0.74 -14.17 11.17
N GLY A 113 0.67 -13.16 12.04
CA GLY A 113 1.80 -12.65 12.82
C GLY A 113 2.95 -12.11 11.98
N LEU A 114 2.66 -11.45 10.86
CA LEU A 114 3.68 -10.86 10.01
C LEU A 114 4.47 -9.76 10.74
N ASN A 115 5.79 -9.83 10.64
CA ASN A 115 6.69 -8.76 11.04
C ASN A 115 7.26 -8.08 9.79
N VAL A 116 6.80 -6.86 9.49
CA VAL A 116 7.15 -6.16 8.24
C VAL A 116 8.03 -4.95 8.54
N GLY A 117 9.21 -4.89 7.93
CA GLY A 117 10.06 -3.71 7.92
C GLY A 117 9.67 -2.78 6.77
N TYR A 118 9.75 -1.46 6.98
CA TYR A 118 9.40 -0.48 5.96
C TYR A 118 10.46 0.61 5.84
N ILE A 119 11.02 0.80 4.66
CA ILE A 119 11.95 1.90 4.36
C ILE A 119 11.15 2.98 3.63
N VAL A 120 10.82 4.05 4.36
CA VAL A 120 9.95 5.12 3.86
C VAL A 120 10.65 5.87 2.72
N GLY A 121 9.92 6.08 1.62
CA GLY A 121 10.32 6.94 0.52
C GLY A 121 9.58 8.29 0.55
N ALA A 122 9.18 8.80 -0.61
CA ALA A 122 8.50 10.09 -0.73
C ALA A 122 7.06 9.94 -1.21
N GLY A 123 6.10 10.36 -0.36
CA GLY A 123 4.66 10.38 -0.69
C GLY A 123 4.06 8.99 -0.78
N ASP A 124 4.02 8.27 0.34
CA ASP A 124 3.65 6.86 0.41
C ASP A 124 2.75 6.57 1.62
N ASP A 125 1.48 6.27 1.36
CA ASP A 125 0.45 5.96 2.36
C ASP A 125 0.13 4.46 2.46
N VAL A 126 0.95 3.61 1.84
CA VAL A 126 0.83 2.15 1.95
C VAL A 126 0.93 1.68 3.42
N PRO A 127 1.83 2.20 4.28
CA PRO A 127 1.87 1.79 5.69
C PRO A 127 0.55 1.99 6.43
N GLN A 128 -0.13 3.11 6.20
CA GLN A 128 -1.42 3.46 6.79
C GLN A 128 -2.51 2.51 6.28
N SER A 129 -2.47 2.18 4.99
CA SER A 129 -3.37 1.19 4.39
C SER A 129 -3.16 -0.21 5.00
N LEU A 130 -1.91 -0.62 5.25
CA LEU A 130 -1.59 -1.89 5.91
C LEU A 130 -2.07 -1.95 7.36
N ALA A 131 -2.06 -0.84 8.09
CA ALA A 131 -2.58 -0.78 9.46
C ALA A 131 -4.08 -1.15 9.51
N THR A 132 -4.87 -0.84 8.48
CA THR A 132 -6.29 -1.24 8.38
C THR A 132 -6.47 -2.76 8.26
N LEU A 133 -5.42 -3.49 7.88
CA LEU A 133 -5.38 -4.95 7.87
C LEU A 133 -4.83 -5.54 9.19
N GLY A 134 -4.56 -4.70 10.19
CA GLY A 134 -3.91 -5.09 11.43
C GLY A 134 -2.40 -5.32 11.31
N ILE A 135 -1.77 -4.85 10.22
CA ILE A 135 -0.33 -4.96 10.00
C ILE A 135 0.32 -3.63 10.36
N ASN A 136 0.91 -3.58 11.55
CA ASN A 136 1.71 -2.44 11.99
C ASN A 136 3.16 -2.66 11.53
N VAL A 137 3.62 -1.84 10.58
CA VAL A 137 4.99 -1.94 10.06
C VAL A 137 6.01 -1.33 11.01
N HIS A 138 7.25 -1.82 10.94
CA HIS A 138 8.40 -1.22 11.62
C HIS A 138 9.18 -0.34 10.64
N PHE A 139 9.13 0.97 10.83
CA PHE A 139 9.93 1.90 10.04
C PHE A 139 11.42 1.73 10.34
N LEU A 140 12.21 1.44 9.30
CA LEU A 140 13.65 1.19 9.42
C LEU A 140 14.42 2.51 9.36
N THR A 141 15.21 2.76 10.40
CA THR A 141 16.09 3.91 10.52
C THR A 141 17.42 3.68 9.81
N ALA A 142 18.22 4.73 9.64
CA ALA A 142 19.59 4.61 9.14
C ALA A 142 20.44 3.64 9.98
N GLY A 143 20.24 3.64 11.31
CA GLY A 143 20.93 2.73 12.21
C GLY A 143 20.54 1.27 12.01
N ASP A 144 19.26 1.01 11.75
CA ASP A 144 18.77 -0.34 11.41
C ASP A 144 19.39 -0.83 10.10
N LEU A 145 19.43 0.03 9.08
CA LEU A 145 20.06 -0.27 7.79
C LEU A 145 21.57 -0.47 7.91
N ALA A 146 22.25 0.26 8.79
CA ALA A 146 23.69 0.17 8.99
C ALA A 146 24.12 -1.09 9.77
N SER A 147 23.44 -1.40 10.88
CA SER A 147 23.86 -2.50 11.77
C SER A 147 22.74 -3.34 12.37
N GLY A 148 21.46 -2.96 12.20
CA GLY A 148 20.31 -3.69 12.76
C GLY A 148 20.18 -5.13 12.25
N ASN A 149 19.52 -5.98 13.05
CA ASN A 149 19.18 -7.35 12.64
C ASN A 149 17.94 -7.36 11.73
N LEU A 150 18.17 -7.46 10.41
CA LEU A 150 17.10 -7.50 9.40
C LEU A 150 16.41 -8.87 9.32
N SER A 151 17.01 -9.96 9.81
CA SER A 151 16.45 -11.31 9.68
C SER A 151 15.17 -11.54 10.51
N LYS A 152 14.82 -10.60 11.39
CA LYS A 152 13.59 -10.65 12.19
C LYS A 152 12.34 -10.34 11.39
N TYR A 153 12.47 -9.73 10.21
CA TYR A 153 11.36 -9.36 9.35
C TYR A 153 11.03 -10.50 8.38
N ASP A 154 9.74 -10.76 8.21
CA ASP A 154 9.22 -11.68 7.20
C ASP A 154 9.32 -11.05 5.80
N ALA A 155 9.07 -9.74 5.72
CA ALA A 155 9.22 -8.93 4.52
C ALA A 155 9.78 -7.54 4.85
N ILE A 156 10.59 -6.99 3.95
CA ILE A 156 11.00 -5.59 3.97
C ILE A 156 10.46 -4.90 2.73
N VAL A 157 9.67 -3.84 2.91
CA VAL A 157 9.13 -3.03 1.83
C VAL A 157 9.96 -1.76 1.70
N LEU A 158 10.45 -1.49 0.50
CA LEU A 158 11.02 -0.20 0.12
C LEU A 158 9.90 0.63 -0.49
N GLY A 159 9.59 1.75 0.16
CA GLY A 159 8.53 2.67 -0.23
C GLY A 159 8.75 3.31 -1.60
N VAL A 160 7.72 4.01 -2.05
CA VAL A 160 7.71 4.76 -3.31
C VAL A 160 8.87 5.76 -3.31
N ARG A 161 9.75 5.69 -4.32
CA ARG A 161 10.95 6.53 -4.46
C ARG A 161 11.92 6.46 -3.28
N ALA A 162 11.96 5.34 -2.55
CA ALA A 162 12.91 5.16 -1.45
C ALA A 162 14.36 5.44 -1.88
N TYR A 163 14.78 5.00 -3.07
CA TYR A 163 16.13 5.27 -3.56
C TYR A 163 16.35 6.74 -3.96
N ALA A 164 15.32 7.52 -4.27
CA ALA A 164 15.50 8.96 -4.47
C ALA A 164 15.60 9.71 -3.12
N ALA A 165 14.89 9.23 -2.10
CA ALA A 165 14.76 9.91 -0.82
C ALA A 165 15.82 9.55 0.23
N ARG A 166 16.48 8.38 0.11
CA ARG A 166 17.30 7.78 1.17
C ARG A 166 18.71 7.41 0.70
N GLU A 167 19.68 8.28 1.00
CA GLU A 167 21.11 8.02 0.73
C GLU A 167 21.68 6.86 1.56
N ASP A 168 21.18 6.65 2.77
CA ASP A 168 21.57 5.54 3.63
C ASP A 168 21.08 4.19 3.07
N LEU A 169 19.91 4.13 2.43
CA LEU A 169 19.46 2.95 1.70
C LEU A 169 20.42 2.61 0.55
N LYS A 170 20.84 3.60 -0.26
CA LYS A 170 21.84 3.39 -1.32
C LYS A 170 23.15 2.85 -0.73
N THR A 171 23.61 3.48 0.34
CA THR A 171 24.86 3.12 1.04
C THR A 171 24.83 1.69 1.58
N TYR A 172 23.71 1.27 2.17
CA TYR A 172 23.58 -0.04 2.81
C TYR A 172 22.81 -1.08 1.98
N ASN A 173 22.61 -0.85 0.68
CA ASN A 173 21.83 -1.76 -0.17
C ASN A 173 22.37 -3.21 -0.18
N GLY A 174 23.69 -3.38 -0.05
CA GLY A 174 24.30 -4.71 0.09
C GLY A 174 23.67 -5.54 1.22
N ARG A 175 23.33 -4.91 2.36
CA ARG A 175 22.67 -5.59 3.48
C ARG A 175 21.23 -6.00 3.17
N ILE A 176 20.53 -5.23 2.32
CA ILE A 176 19.20 -5.61 1.82
C ILE A 176 19.31 -6.86 0.95
N LEU A 177 20.28 -6.91 0.04
CA LEU A 177 20.53 -8.09 -0.79
C LEU A 177 20.97 -9.30 0.03
N ASP A 178 21.82 -9.12 1.05
CA ASP A 178 22.22 -10.20 1.97
C ASP A 178 21.03 -10.77 2.76
N TYR A 179 20.11 -9.90 3.20
CA TYR A 179 18.86 -10.30 3.84
C TYR A 179 18.00 -11.16 2.89
N VAL A 180 17.84 -10.75 1.63
CA VAL A 180 17.14 -11.55 0.61
C VAL A 180 17.87 -12.88 0.41
N LYS A 181 19.17 -12.86 0.16
CA LYS A 181 19.99 -14.06 -0.08
C LYS A 181 19.85 -15.09 1.04
N SER A 182 19.67 -14.62 2.28
CA SER A 182 19.52 -15.44 3.48
C SER A 182 18.11 -16.00 3.70
N GLY A 183 17.11 -15.60 2.90
CA GLY A 183 15.75 -16.14 2.95
C GLY A 183 14.64 -15.10 3.07
N GLY A 184 15.00 -13.83 3.26
CA GLY A 184 14.07 -12.72 3.38
C GLY A 184 13.32 -12.42 2.08
N THR A 185 12.19 -11.71 2.21
CA THR A 185 11.45 -11.16 1.07
C THR A 185 11.62 -9.66 1.04
N VAL A 186 12.03 -9.10 -0.10
CA VAL A 186 12.07 -7.65 -0.35
C VAL A 186 11.09 -7.28 -1.45
N ILE A 187 10.34 -6.21 -1.22
CA ILE A 187 9.46 -5.59 -2.21
C ILE A 187 9.95 -4.18 -2.45
N VAL A 188 10.42 -3.91 -3.65
CA VAL A 188 10.81 -2.57 -4.09
C VAL A 188 9.64 -2.01 -4.87
N GLN A 189 8.94 -1.05 -4.26
CA GLN A 189 7.88 -0.34 -4.96
C GLN A 189 8.47 0.60 -6.00
N TYR A 190 7.58 1.29 -6.72
CA TYR A 190 7.89 2.34 -7.68
C TYR A 190 9.11 3.15 -7.27
N ASN A 191 10.08 3.29 -8.16
CA ASN A 191 11.26 4.13 -7.97
C ASN A 191 11.62 4.83 -9.27
N THR A 192 12.30 5.97 -9.14
CA THR A 192 12.83 6.77 -10.24
C THR A 192 14.25 6.32 -10.62
N GLN A 193 14.89 7.03 -11.54
CA GLN A 193 16.18 6.64 -12.14
C GLN A 193 17.32 6.44 -11.13
N GLU A 194 17.23 7.02 -9.94
CA GLU A 194 18.17 6.78 -8.85
C GLU A 194 18.27 5.29 -8.49
N TYR A 195 17.22 4.50 -8.73
CA TYR A 195 17.23 3.05 -8.55
C TYR A 195 18.00 2.30 -9.66
N ASP A 196 18.20 2.89 -10.84
CA ASP A 196 18.85 2.26 -12.01
C ASP A 196 20.38 2.24 -11.88
N GLN A 197 20.86 1.80 -10.71
CA GLN A 197 22.26 1.68 -10.31
C GLN A 197 22.58 0.25 -9.85
N ASN A 198 21.86 -0.74 -10.37
CA ASN A 198 21.98 -2.17 -10.02
C ASN A 198 21.83 -2.46 -8.52
N TYR A 199 20.84 -1.85 -7.87
CA TYR A 199 20.51 -2.15 -6.48
C TYR A 199 19.76 -3.49 -6.30
N GLY A 200 19.19 -4.03 -7.39
CA GLY A 200 18.60 -5.37 -7.41
C GLY A 200 19.64 -6.51 -7.50
N PRO A 201 19.22 -7.76 -7.25
CA PRO A 201 20.12 -8.92 -7.19
C PRO A 201 20.71 -9.36 -8.53
N TYR A 202 20.06 -9.01 -9.64
CA TYR A 202 20.49 -9.32 -11.00
C TYR A 202 20.39 -8.07 -11.89
N PRO A 203 21.10 -8.00 -13.03
CA PRO A 203 21.06 -6.84 -13.92
C PRO A 203 19.65 -6.48 -14.41
N TYR A 204 19.38 -5.19 -14.50
CA TYR A 204 18.19 -4.63 -15.14
C TYR A 204 18.51 -3.25 -15.70
N LYS A 205 17.57 -2.71 -16.47
CA LYS A 205 17.63 -1.35 -16.98
C LYS A 205 16.25 -0.73 -16.94
N MET A 206 16.13 0.39 -16.25
CA MET A 206 14.96 1.26 -16.31
C MET A 206 15.08 2.22 -17.49
N GLY A 207 16.25 2.82 -17.68
CA GLY A 207 16.51 3.82 -18.71
C GLY A 207 16.10 5.23 -18.29
N SER A 208 16.42 6.22 -19.14
CA SER A 208 16.20 7.65 -18.87
C SER A 208 14.75 8.11 -19.13
N MET A 209 13.95 7.30 -19.83
CA MET A 209 12.55 7.59 -20.12
C MET A 209 11.75 6.29 -19.98
N PRO A 210 11.64 5.76 -18.76
CA PRO A 210 10.91 4.52 -18.56
C PRO A 210 9.42 4.73 -18.77
N GLU A 211 8.77 3.70 -19.32
CA GLU A 211 7.37 3.71 -19.68
C GLU A 211 6.45 3.79 -18.44
N GLU A 212 5.25 4.28 -18.70
CA GLU A 212 4.15 4.35 -17.76
C GLU A 212 2.83 4.07 -18.46
N VAL A 213 1.87 3.58 -17.69
CA VAL A 213 0.54 3.19 -18.16
C VAL A 213 -0.45 4.02 -17.36
N THR A 214 -0.87 5.11 -17.98
CA THR A 214 -1.66 6.18 -17.38
C THR A 214 -3.16 5.92 -17.49
N ASP A 215 -3.62 5.09 -18.43
CA ASP A 215 -5.03 4.72 -18.52
C ASP A 215 -5.33 3.66 -17.45
N GLU A 216 -6.09 4.04 -16.42
CA GLU A 216 -6.53 3.15 -15.35
C GLU A 216 -7.42 1.99 -15.83
N HIS A 217 -7.95 2.07 -17.05
CA HIS A 217 -8.75 1.03 -17.69
C HIS A 217 -7.94 0.08 -18.57
N SER A 218 -6.64 0.33 -18.77
CA SER A 218 -5.73 -0.57 -19.50
C SER A 218 -5.82 -1.99 -18.95
N LYS A 219 -5.92 -2.97 -19.85
CA LYS A 219 -6.09 -4.38 -19.47
C LYS A 219 -4.80 -4.92 -18.86
N VAL A 220 -4.92 -5.58 -17.72
CA VAL A 220 -3.81 -6.31 -17.10
C VAL A 220 -3.90 -7.80 -17.44
N GLU A 221 -2.85 -8.34 -18.05
CA GLU A 221 -2.69 -9.77 -18.32
C GLU A 221 -1.80 -10.43 -17.26
N ILE A 222 -2.24 -11.58 -16.74
CA ILE A 222 -1.46 -12.40 -15.80
C ILE A 222 -0.60 -13.40 -16.59
N LEU A 223 0.71 -13.17 -16.62
CA LEU A 223 1.66 -13.96 -17.42
C LEU A 223 2.04 -15.28 -16.74
N ALA A 224 2.11 -15.28 -15.40
CA ALA A 224 2.57 -16.41 -14.61
C ALA A 224 1.54 -16.80 -13.53
N PRO A 225 0.35 -17.30 -13.91
CA PRO A 225 -0.78 -17.48 -12.98
C PRO A 225 -0.53 -18.51 -11.86
N ALA A 226 0.48 -19.37 -12.00
CA ALA A 226 0.90 -20.32 -10.97
C ALA A 226 1.89 -19.73 -9.97
N ASN A 227 2.39 -18.51 -10.18
CA ASN A 227 3.32 -17.87 -9.26
C ASN A 227 2.64 -17.64 -7.89
N PRO A 228 3.33 -17.91 -6.76
CA PRO A 228 2.78 -17.74 -5.41
C PRO A 228 2.15 -16.39 -5.10
N ILE A 229 2.60 -15.31 -5.76
CA ILE A 229 2.03 -13.96 -5.63
C ILE A 229 0.55 -13.93 -6.03
N PHE A 230 0.10 -14.82 -6.93
CA PHE A 230 -1.29 -14.86 -7.38
C PHE A 230 -2.13 -15.94 -6.70
N THR A 231 -1.52 -16.83 -5.93
CA THR A 231 -2.22 -18.02 -5.42
C THR A 231 -2.32 -18.06 -3.90
N TRP A 232 -1.57 -17.26 -3.15
CA TRP A 232 -1.59 -17.31 -1.69
C TRP A 232 -1.18 -16.00 -0.97
N PRO A 233 -1.84 -15.65 0.15
CA PRO A 233 -3.02 -16.31 0.75
C PRO A 233 -4.34 -16.00 0.02
N ASN A 234 -4.34 -15.05 -0.91
CA ASN A 234 -5.47 -14.69 -1.74
C ASN A 234 -5.30 -15.23 -3.15
N LYS A 235 -6.38 -15.68 -3.79
CA LYS A 235 -6.38 -16.02 -5.21
C LYS A 235 -6.63 -14.76 -6.02
N ILE A 236 -5.68 -14.40 -6.87
CA ILE A 236 -5.73 -13.21 -7.73
C ILE A 236 -6.24 -13.61 -9.11
N ASN A 237 -7.11 -12.79 -9.68
CA ASN A 237 -7.62 -12.94 -11.04
C ASN A 237 -7.85 -11.57 -11.69
N ALA A 238 -8.38 -11.55 -12.92
CA ALA A 238 -8.61 -10.31 -13.67
C ALA A 238 -9.43 -9.25 -12.89
N LYS A 239 -10.37 -9.67 -12.03
CA LYS A 239 -11.21 -8.75 -11.23
C LYS A 239 -10.42 -7.94 -10.21
N ASP A 240 -9.26 -8.43 -9.77
CA ASP A 240 -8.39 -7.71 -8.85
C ASP A 240 -7.70 -6.49 -9.51
N PHE A 241 -7.85 -6.35 -10.84
CA PHE A 241 -7.39 -5.19 -11.59
C PHE A 241 -8.54 -4.26 -12.03
N GLU A 242 -9.76 -4.45 -11.50
CA GLU A 242 -10.89 -3.55 -11.77
C GLU A 242 -10.93 -2.36 -10.78
N ASN A 243 -11.55 -1.24 -11.20
CA ASN A 243 -11.76 -0.03 -10.39
C ASN A 243 -10.49 0.65 -9.86
N TRP A 244 -9.37 0.51 -10.57
CA TRP A 244 -8.19 1.32 -10.29
C TRP A 244 -8.48 2.78 -10.66
N VAL A 245 -7.79 3.70 -10.01
CA VAL A 245 -7.89 5.13 -10.24
C VAL A 245 -6.57 5.67 -10.77
N GLU A 246 -6.64 6.74 -11.57
CA GLU A 246 -5.52 7.57 -12.03
C GLU A 246 -4.52 6.90 -12.99
N GLU A 247 -3.98 5.72 -12.68
CA GLU A 247 -3.00 5.01 -13.52
C GLU A 247 -2.84 3.53 -13.11
N ARG A 248 -2.26 2.71 -14.01
CA ARG A 248 -1.79 1.35 -13.67
C ARG A 248 -0.43 1.35 -13.02
N GLY A 249 0.48 2.21 -13.47
CA GLY A 249 1.82 2.27 -12.90
C GLY A 249 2.77 3.05 -13.77
N SER A 250 3.96 3.28 -13.25
CA SER A 250 4.98 4.06 -13.92
C SER A 250 6.36 3.54 -13.56
N LYS A 251 7.35 3.86 -14.39
CA LYS A 251 8.74 3.41 -14.26
C LYS A 251 8.94 1.91 -14.52
N PHE A 252 8.21 1.36 -15.48
CA PHE A 252 8.40 -0.03 -15.90
C PHE A 252 9.85 -0.24 -16.36
N LEU A 253 10.47 -1.36 -15.96
CA LEU A 253 11.82 -1.67 -16.43
C LEU A 253 11.78 -1.98 -17.92
N ALA A 254 12.74 -1.45 -18.68
CA ALA A 254 12.85 -1.66 -20.12
C ALA A 254 13.50 -3.02 -20.45
N SER A 255 14.43 -3.50 -19.61
CA SER A 255 15.00 -4.84 -19.73
C SER A 255 15.49 -5.37 -18.38
N TRP A 256 15.62 -6.69 -18.29
CA TRP A 256 16.05 -7.39 -17.07
C TRP A 256 16.69 -8.74 -17.41
N ASP A 257 17.51 -9.23 -16.48
CA ASP A 257 18.09 -10.57 -16.54
C ASP A 257 17.02 -11.67 -16.48
N ALA A 258 17.28 -12.81 -17.12
CA ALA A 258 16.35 -13.95 -17.18
C ALA A 258 16.01 -14.55 -15.80
N ALA A 259 16.77 -14.23 -14.75
CA ALA A 259 16.44 -14.58 -13.37
C ALA A 259 15.19 -13.85 -12.82
N TYR A 260 14.78 -12.73 -13.44
CA TYR A 260 13.51 -12.09 -13.14
C TYR A 260 12.38 -12.68 -14.01
N GLU A 261 11.40 -13.27 -13.35
CA GLU A 261 10.15 -13.71 -13.94
C GLU A 261 9.17 -12.53 -14.03
N PRO A 262 8.76 -12.07 -15.23
CA PRO A 262 7.72 -11.08 -15.37
C PRO A 262 6.34 -11.70 -15.07
N LEU A 263 5.58 -11.06 -14.19
CA LEU A 263 4.33 -11.62 -13.68
C LEU A 263 3.08 -11.05 -14.32
N LEU A 264 3.14 -9.79 -14.75
CA LEU A 264 2.02 -9.07 -15.34
C LEU A 264 2.45 -8.33 -16.61
N GLU A 265 1.49 -8.12 -17.50
CA GLU A 265 1.61 -7.26 -18.67
C GLU A 265 0.46 -6.25 -18.68
N THR A 266 0.75 -5.00 -19.04
CA THR A 266 -0.24 -3.95 -19.30
C THR A 266 0.39 -2.86 -20.16
N HIS A 267 -0.39 -2.12 -20.94
CA HIS A 267 0.11 -1.00 -21.75
C HIS A 267 -1.05 -0.07 -22.12
N ASP A 268 -0.77 1.22 -22.34
CA ASP A 268 -1.76 2.17 -22.87
C ASP A 268 -1.98 1.94 -24.38
N PRO A 269 -3.11 2.39 -24.95
CA PRO A 269 -3.37 2.27 -26.38
C PRO A 269 -2.23 2.86 -27.24
N GLY A 270 -1.64 2.03 -28.10
CA GLY A 270 -0.55 2.41 -28.98
C GLY A 270 0.85 2.26 -28.39
N GLN A 271 0.99 1.88 -27.13
CA GLN A 271 2.26 1.44 -26.55
C GLN A 271 2.53 -0.04 -26.88
N GLU A 272 3.81 -0.41 -26.89
CA GLU A 272 4.21 -1.82 -26.87
C GLU A 272 3.84 -2.47 -25.53
N PRO A 273 3.55 -3.78 -25.49
CA PRO A 273 3.23 -4.50 -24.26
C PRO A 273 4.31 -4.37 -23.17
N GLN A 274 3.96 -3.83 -22.00
CA GLN A 274 4.92 -3.61 -20.91
C GLN A 274 4.89 -4.75 -19.88
N LYS A 275 6.01 -5.47 -19.76
CA LYS A 275 6.15 -6.62 -18.83
C LYS A 275 7.06 -6.34 -17.63
N GLY A 276 7.72 -5.18 -17.62
CA GLY A 276 8.66 -4.76 -16.57
C GLY A 276 8.02 -4.20 -15.30
N GLY A 277 6.69 -4.34 -15.15
CA GLY A 277 5.91 -3.71 -14.09
C GLY A 277 5.87 -4.46 -12.78
N LEU A 278 5.86 -5.80 -12.84
CA LEU A 278 5.91 -6.67 -11.66
C LEU A 278 6.85 -7.84 -11.96
N LEU A 279 8.05 -7.76 -11.42
CA LEU A 279 9.10 -8.73 -11.63
C LEU A 279 9.40 -9.49 -10.33
N TYR A 280 9.51 -10.81 -10.44
CA TYR A 280 9.79 -11.70 -9.33
C TYR A 280 11.11 -12.44 -9.57
N ALA A 281 12.05 -12.33 -8.64
CA ALA A 281 13.31 -13.07 -8.69
C ALA A 281 13.54 -13.84 -7.40
N LYS A 282 13.96 -15.10 -7.54
CA LYS A 282 14.58 -15.83 -6.43
C LYS A 282 16.04 -15.39 -6.33
N TYR A 283 16.50 -15.04 -5.14
CA TYR A 283 17.91 -14.71 -4.90
C TYR A 283 18.39 -15.40 -3.63
N GLY A 284 19.36 -16.30 -3.78
CA GLY A 284 19.73 -17.23 -2.71
C GLY A 284 18.51 -18.02 -2.24
N LYS A 285 18.18 -17.92 -0.95
CA LYS A 285 17.00 -18.56 -0.35
C LYS A 285 15.74 -17.68 -0.41
N GLY A 286 15.88 -16.38 -0.65
CA GLY A 286 14.79 -15.41 -0.56
C GLY A 286 14.21 -14.98 -1.89
N ILE A 287 13.44 -13.91 -1.82
CA ILE A 287 12.64 -13.38 -2.92
C ILE A 287 12.86 -11.88 -3.01
N TYR A 288 13.11 -11.40 -4.22
CA TYR A 288 13.16 -9.99 -4.56
C TYR A 288 12.04 -9.69 -5.54
N ILE A 289 11.24 -8.66 -5.23
CA ILE A 289 10.14 -8.22 -6.08
C ILE A 289 10.39 -6.76 -6.45
N TYR A 290 10.36 -6.48 -7.75
CA TYR A 290 10.22 -5.11 -8.25
C TYR A 290 8.77 -4.87 -8.65
N ASN A 291 8.18 -3.79 -8.16
CA ASN A 291 6.79 -3.42 -8.40
C ASN A 291 6.67 -1.94 -8.81
N ALA A 292 6.41 -1.70 -10.09
CA ALA A 292 6.10 -0.38 -10.66
C ALA A 292 4.58 -0.07 -10.68
N TYR A 293 3.72 -1.02 -10.32
CA TYR A 293 2.27 -0.77 -10.24
C TYR A 293 1.92 0.19 -9.10
N ALA A 294 0.95 1.08 -9.36
CA ALA A 294 0.59 2.20 -8.50
C ALA A 294 -0.22 1.83 -7.24
N PHE A 295 0.16 0.77 -6.51
CA PHE A 295 -0.56 0.35 -5.29
C PHE A 295 -0.65 1.47 -4.23
N TYR A 296 0.32 2.38 -4.20
CA TYR A 296 0.29 3.55 -3.33
C TYR A 296 -0.86 4.53 -3.61
N ARG A 297 -1.49 4.45 -4.79
CA ARG A 297 -2.73 5.19 -5.11
C ARG A 297 -3.97 4.35 -4.88
N GLN A 298 -3.88 3.06 -5.22
CA GLN A 298 -5.02 2.16 -5.18
C GLN A 298 -5.41 1.76 -3.75
N MET A 299 -4.42 1.56 -2.86
CA MET A 299 -4.69 1.15 -1.48
C MET A 299 -5.36 2.26 -0.65
N PRO A 300 -4.92 3.54 -0.70
CA PRO A 300 -5.64 4.62 -0.02
C PRO A 300 -7.10 4.78 -0.47
N GLU A 301 -7.38 4.54 -1.76
CA GLU A 301 -8.74 4.59 -2.32
C GLU A 301 -9.57 3.30 -2.06
N GLY A 302 -9.00 2.32 -1.36
CA GLY A 302 -9.75 1.13 -0.96
C GLY A 302 -9.97 0.11 -2.07
N VAL A 303 -9.13 0.08 -3.12
CA VAL A 303 -9.28 -0.86 -4.25
C VAL A 303 -9.00 -2.30 -3.80
N PRO A 304 -9.99 -3.23 -3.80
CA PRO A 304 -9.86 -4.55 -3.19
C PRO A 304 -8.67 -5.39 -3.68
N GLY A 305 -8.43 -5.40 -5.00
CA GLY A 305 -7.38 -6.22 -5.59
C GLY A 305 -5.97 -5.74 -5.25
N ALA A 306 -5.77 -4.43 -5.08
CA ALA A 306 -4.50 -3.89 -4.60
C ALA A 306 -4.17 -4.40 -3.19
N TYR A 307 -5.16 -4.43 -2.29
CA TYR A 307 -4.99 -5.01 -0.95
C TYR A 307 -4.66 -6.50 -1.00
N ARG A 308 -5.38 -7.31 -1.79
CA ARG A 308 -5.13 -8.75 -1.91
C ARG A 308 -3.74 -9.05 -2.47
N LEU A 309 -3.34 -8.36 -3.53
CA LEU A 309 -2.06 -8.58 -4.21
C LEU A 309 -0.88 -8.13 -3.33
N PHE A 310 -0.99 -6.97 -2.67
CA PHE A 310 0.03 -6.50 -1.73
C PHE A 310 0.14 -7.42 -0.51
N ALA A 311 -1.00 -7.88 0.03
CA ALA A 311 -1.05 -8.87 1.11
C ALA A 311 -0.37 -10.19 0.73
N ASN A 312 -0.52 -10.64 -0.52
CA ASN A 312 0.20 -11.80 -1.03
C ASN A 312 1.71 -11.59 -1.02
N MET A 313 2.20 -10.47 -1.57
CA MET A 313 3.63 -10.17 -1.64
C MET A 313 4.29 -10.15 -0.25
N ILE A 314 3.72 -9.44 0.73
CA ILE A 314 4.29 -9.36 2.09
C ILE A 314 4.18 -10.67 2.86
N SER A 315 3.27 -11.56 2.45
CA SER A 315 3.05 -12.85 3.12
C SER A 315 4.03 -13.95 2.65
N LEU A 316 4.67 -13.80 1.50
CA LEU A 316 5.39 -14.87 0.78
C LEU A 316 6.36 -15.69 1.64
N ALA A 317 7.12 -15.06 2.54
CA ALA A 317 8.08 -15.75 3.40
C ALA A 317 7.42 -16.84 4.28
N LYS A 318 6.13 -16.69 4.59
CA LYS A 318 5.33 -17.64 5.37
C LYS A 318 4.49 -18.59 4.51
N ASN A 319 4.63 -18.56 3.19
CA ASN A 319 3.89 -19.46 2.32
C ASN A 319 4.32 -20.92 2.57
N PRO A 320 3.41 -21.82 3.00
CA PRO A 320 3.75 -23.20 3.32
C PRO A 320 4.33 -24.00 2.14
N GLN A 321 3.94 -23.67 0.91
CA GLN A 321 4.43 -24.34 -0.30
C GLN A 321 5.88 -23.95 -0.60
N LEU A 322 6.22 -22.68 -0.39
CA LEU A 322 7.60 -22.19 -0.53
C LEU A 322 8.50 -22.74 0.57
N ALA A 323 8.02 -22.80 1.82
CA ALA A 323 8.75 -23.39 2.93
C ALA A 323 9.13 -24.86 2.68
N ARG A 324 8.20 -25.66 2.14
CA ARG A 324 8.47 -27.06 1.74
C ARG A 324 9.54 -27.17 0.67
N SER A 325 9.50 -26.30 -0.35
CA SER A 325 10.51 -26.28 -1.42
C SER A 325 11.92 -25.94 -0.92
N ARG A 326 12.05 -25.16 0.16
CA ARG A 326 13.34 -24.83 0.80
C ARG A 326 13.92 -25.99 1.63
N SER A 327 13.08 -26.91 2.09
CA SER A 327 13.50 -28.05 2.94
C SER A 327 13.97 -29.28 2.16
N VAL A 328 13.72 -29.35 0.84
CA VAL A 328 14.18 -30.47 0.01
C VAL A 328 15.58 -30.15 -0.51
N THR A 329 16.61 -30.74 0.12
CA THR A 329 17.97 -30.75 -0.42
C THR A 329 18.00 -31.62 -1.69
N PRO A 330 18.63 -31.20 -2.80
CA PRO A 330 18.81 -32.10 -3.94
C PRO A 330 19.62 -33.32 -3.49
N PRO A 331 19.31 -34.54 -3.98
CA PRO A 331 20.14 -35.71 -3.67
C PRO A 331 21.56 -35.47 -4.19
N VAL A 332 22.54 -35.66 -3.30
CA VAL A 332 23.96 -35.62 -3.65
C VAL A 332 24.22 -36.79 -4.60
N THR A 333 24.45 -36.50 -5.88
CA THR A 333 24.94 -37.48 -6.84
C THR A 333 26.36 -37.90 -6.42
N PRO A 334 26.65 -39.20 -6.22
CA PRO A 334 28.00 -39.63 -5.91
C PRO A 334 28.90 -39.31 -7.11
N LYS A 335 29.98 -38.56 -6.87
CA LYS A 335 31.05 -38.41 -7.87
C LYS A 335 31.69 -39.78 -8.09
N THR A 336 31.45 -40.39 -9.23
CA THR A 336 32.32 -41.44 -9.77
C THR A 336 33.64 -40.77 -10.16
N VAL A 337 34.71 -41.14 -9.45
CA VAL A 337 36.08 -40.76 -9.78
C VAL A 337 36.67 -41.85 -10.68
N PRO A 338 37.34 -41.51 -11.81
CA PRO A 338 38.08 -42.48 -12.60
C PRO A 338 39.39 -42.92 -11.94
#